data_AF-A0A945KC43-F1
#
_entry.id   AF-A0A945KC43-F1
#
_cell.length_a   1.000
_cell.length_b   1.000
_cell.length_c   1.000
_cell.angle_alpha   90.00
_cell.angle_beta   90.00
_cell.angle_gamma   90.00
#
_symmetry.space_group_name_H-M   'P 1'
#
loop_
_entity.id
_entity.type
_entity.pdbx_description
1 polymer ?
#
loop_
_entity_poly.entity_id
_entity_poly.type
_entity_poly.pdbx_seq_one_letter_code
_entity_poly.pdbx_strand_id
1 'polypeptide(L)'
;TYNNSGGILAFITPGLPIKTTYDVIIRNNFILDNNIPNFAAPGSTVAGIPSGTGILVMAADDVIIEGNIIVDHKVAGILINDHGNAPGLTLDPDVDPNADRVMILDNVMHNNGYDTIDEVRAFALTELHTGDIDIFQIGPSQDSCIINRHRYHHVGLGDFAECDFSNTDSIHNYLIPGAAKPRVIASAERGEIAYMGICAGCHAYDDVLIGPSTRDIQAMYANNPQGIVSYINAPFKVRPEYPEMPAQNYLDAETQLAVADYLLNIQLEPSQP
;
A
#
# COMPACT_ATOMS: atom_id res chain seq x y z
N THR A 1 14.58 -4.00 4.99
CA THR A 1 14.47 -4.39 3.57
C THR A 1 15.71 -3.91 2.83
N TYR A 2 16.09 -4.55 1.72
CA TYR A 2 17.21 -4.08 0.89
C TYR A 2 17.08 -4.49 -0.58
N ASN A 3 17.69 -3.73 -1.49
CA ASN A 3 17.71 -3.99 -2.94
C ASN A 3 16.33 -4.17 -3.58
N ASN A 4 15.34 -3.38 -3.15
CA ASN A 4 14.02 -3.28 -3.78
C ASN A 4 13.89 -1.99 -4.59
N SER A 5 12.73 -1.69 -5.16
CA SER A 5 12.44 -0.37 -5.74
C SER A 5 11.88 0.58 -4.68
N GLY A 6 11.04 0.04 -3.79
CA GLY A 6 10.54 0.67 -2.58
C GLY A 6 10.73 -0.27 -1.39
N GLY A 7 11.03 0.26 -0.21
CA GLY A 7 11.31 -0.56 0.98
C GLY A 7 10.07 -1.02 1.74
N ILE A 8 9.52 -0.16 2.60
CA ILE A 8 8.32 -0.44 3.41
C ILE A 8 7.22 0.52 2.96
N LEU A 9 6.01 0.02 2.70
CA LEU A 9 4.90 0.82 2.23
C LEU A 9 3.75 0.69 3.23
N ALA A 10 3.27 1.81 3.75
CA ALA A 10 2.01 1.93 4.48
C ALA A 10 1.05 2.76 3.61
N PHE A 11 0.08 2.10 2.97
CA PHE A 11 -0.77 2.79 2.01
C PHE A 11 -2.16 2.19 1.88
N ILE A 12 -3.08 2.99 1.34
CA ILE A 12 -4.39 2.53 0.90
C ILE A 12 -4.37 2.39 -0.62
N THR A 13 -4.93 1.27 -1.11
CA THR A 13 -5.18 1.04 -2.52
C THR A 13 -6.65 1.35 -2.84
N PRO A 14 -6.95 2.40 -3.62
CA PRO A 14 -8.29 2.69 -4.14
C PRO A 14 -8.96 1.49 -4.80
N GLY A 15 -10.29 1.42 -4.71
CA GLY A 15 -11.09 0.38 -5.37
C GLY A 15 -11.07 -0.98 -4.67
N LEU A 16 -10.33 -1.13 -3.57
CA LEU A 16 -10.41 -2.30 -2.70
C LEU A 16 -11.50 -2.13 -1.64
N PRO A 17 -12.04 -3.23 -1.08
CA PRO A 17 -13.07 -3.14 -0.04
C PRO A 17 -12.55 -2.56 1.30
N ILE A 18 -11.24 -2.62 1.54
CA ILE A 18 -10.61 -1.97 2.69
C ILE A 18 -10.33 -0.50 2.32
N LYS A 19 -10.99 0.42 3.02
CA LYS A 19 -10.97 1.86 2.74
C LYS A 19 -10.08 2.68 3.68
N THR A 20 -9.45 2.03 4.65
CA THR A 20 -8.64 2.69 5.69
C THR A 20 -7.37 1.90 5.96
N THR A 21 -6.29 2.61 6.28
CA THR A 21 -5.04 2.05 6.80
C THR A 21 -4.62 2.96 7.94
N TYR A 22 -4.66 2.44 9.17
CA TYR A 22 -4.28 3.17 10.39
C TYR A 22 -3.63 2.23 11.41
N ASP A 23 -3.15 2.78 12.53
CA ASP A 23 -2.43 2.06 13.59
C ASP A 23 -1.16 1.34 13.11
N VAL A 24 -0.34 2.03 12.31
CA VAL A 24 0.88 1.45 11.73
C VAL A 24 2.11 1.99 12.46
N ILE A 25 2.93 1.09 13.01
CA ILE A 25 4.24 1.44 13.59
C ILE A 25 5.35 0.76 12.78
N ILE A 26 6.14 1.56 12.07
CA ILE A 26 7.35 1.12 11.38
C ILE A 26 8.54 1.43 12.28
N ARG A 27 9.03 0.42 13.01
CA ARG A 27 10.13 0.61 13.96
C ARG A 27 11.26 -0.40 13.91
N ASN A 28 12.47 0.08 14.22
CA ASN A 28 13.66 -0.74 14.43
C ASN A 28 14.06 -1.60 13.20
N ASN A 29 13.89 -1.04 12.00
CA ASN A 29 14.26 -1.71 10.75
C ASN A 29 15.57 -1.17 10.17
N PHE A 30 16.28 -2.03 9.44
CA PHE A 30 17.32 -1.62 8.49
C PHE A 30 16.71 -1.57 7.09
N ILE A 31 16.72 -0.41 6.45
CA ILE A 31 16.10 -0.12 5.16
C ILE A 31 17.17 0.48 4.27
N LEU A 32 17.75 -0.33 3.36
CA LEU A 32 19.03 -0.04 2.73
C LEU A 32 18.95 -0.20 1.20
N ASP A 33 19.49 0.73 0.42
CA ASP A 33 19.74 0.56 -1.03
C ASP A 33 18.52 0.06 -1.84
N ASN A 34 17.33 0.62 -1.62
CA ASN A 34 16.14 0.24 -2.40
C ASN A 34 16.11 0.98 -3.74
N ASN A 35 17.09 0.69 -4.60
CA ASN A 35 17.39 1.43 -5.82
C ASN A 35 17.23 0.65 -7.14
N ILE A 36 16.66 -0.57 -7.10
CA ILE A 36 16.49 -1.39 -8.31
C ILE A 36 15.28 -0.92 -9.13
N PRO A 37 15.32 -1.03 -10.48
CA PRO A 37 14.19 -0.64 -11.33
C PRO A 37 12.87 -1.29 -10.88
N ASN A 38 11.79 -0.51 -10.88
CA ASN A 38 10.47 -1.01 -10.55
C ASN A 38 10.02 -2.06 -11.58
N PHE A 39 9.66 -3.23 -11.07
CA PHE A 39 9.27 -4.42 -11.85
C PHE A 39 7.78 -4.75 -11.72
N ALA A 40 7.00 -3.87 -11.09
CA ALA A 40 5.56 -4.02 -11.00
C ALA A 40 4.90 -3.99 -12.39
N ALA A 41 3.73 -4.62 -12.49
CA ALA A 41 2.97 -4.65 -13.73
C ALA A 41 2.61 -3.22 -14.17
N PRO A 42 2.86 -2.82 -15.43
CA PRO A 42 2.47 -1.51 -15.94
C PRO A 42 0.98 -1.25 -15.71
N GLY A 43 0.64 -0.08 -15.17
CA GLY A 43 -0.72 0.30 -14.83
C GLY A 43 -1.22 -0.16 -13.45
N SER A 44 -0.45 -0.97 -12.71
CA SER A 44 -0.74 -1.24 -11.30
C SER A 44 -0.38 -0.04 -10.42
N THR A 45 -1.07 0.14 -9.30
CA THR A 45 -0.82 1.22 -8.32
C THR A 45 0.65 1.31 -7.91
N VAL A 46 1.28 0.16 -7.65
CA VAL A 46 2.67 0.11 -7.17
C VAL A 46 3.72 0.31 -8.27
N ALA A 47 3.32 0.30 -9.55
CA ALA A 47 4.22 0.65 -10.66
C ALA A 47 4.56 2.14 -10.71
N GLY A 48 3.74 2.99 -10.09
CA GLY A 48 4.00 4.42 -9.94
C GLY A 48 5.05 4.76 -8.87
N ILE A 49 5.46 3.79 -8.05
CA ILE A 49 6.39 4.03 -6.95
C ILE A 49 7.79 4.27 -7.50
N PRO A 50 8.41 5.43 -7.22
CA PRO A 50 9.75 5.73 -7.69
C PRO A 50 10.78 4.77 -7.11
N SER A 51 11.63 4.22 -7.98
CA SER A 51 12.80 3.42 -7.57
C SER A 51 13.76 4.29 -6.77
N GLY A 52 14.06 3.90 -5.54
CA GLY A 52 14.83 4.71 -4.60
C GLY A 52 14.01 5.22 -3.42
N THR A 53 12.87 4.59 -3.11
CA THR A 53 12.03 4.98 -1.98
C THR A 53 12.32 4.08 -0.77
N GLY A 54 12.74 4.66 0.35
CA GLY A 54 12.98 3.91 1.58
C GLY A 54 11.68 3.43 2.23
N ILE A 55 10.88 4.38 2.73
CA ILE A 55 9.53 4.17 3.25
C ILE A 55 8.56 5.02 2.44
N LEU A 56 7.41 4.44 2.07
CA LEU A 56 6.29 5.16 1.48
C LEU A 56 5.11 5.18 2.47
N VAL A 57 4.56 6.36 2.72
CA VAL A 57 3.26 6.54 3.38
C VAL A 57 2.32 7.20 2.38
N MET A 58 1.30 6.49 1.92
CA MET A 58 0.37 7.01 0.91
C MET A 58 -1.08 6.84 1.32
N ALA A 59 -1.76 7.97 1.56
CA ALA A 59 -3.14 7.99 2.05
C ALA A 59 -3.36 7.08 3.29
N ALA A 60 -2.36 6.96 4.16
CA ALA A 60 -2.44 6.16 5.37
C ALA A 60 -2.33 7.06 6.58
N ASP A 61 -3.16 6.74 7.56
CA ASP A 61 -3.35 7.51 8.77
C ASP A 61 -2.59 6.90 9.95
N ASP A 62 -2.32 7.68 10.98
CA ASP A 62 -1.78 7.19 12.27
C ASP A 62 -0.53 6.30 12.07
N VAL A 63 0.40 6.79 11.24
CA VAL A 63 1.63 6.09 10.89
C VAL A 63 2.80 6.65 11.69
N ILE A 64 3.36 5.84 12.58
CA ILE A 64 4.54 6.18 13.38
C ILE A 64 5.78 5.53 12.77
N ILE A 65 6.78 6.33 12.45
CA ILE A 65 8.07 5.89 11.90
C ILE A 65 9.16 6.23 12.91
N GLU A 66 9.75 5.22 13.55
CA GLU A 66 10.73 5.43 14.64
C GLU A 66 11.91 4.46 14.63
N GLY A 67 13.09 4.87 15.08
CA GLY A 67 14.21 3.96 15.35
C GLY A 67 14.74 3.20 14.14
N ASN A 68 14.37 3.58 12.91
CA ASN A 68 14.84 2.92 11.70
C ASN A 68 16.19 3.48 11.25
N ILE A 69 16.98 2.63 10.59
CA ILE A 69 18.19 3.02 9.86
C ILE A 69 17.85 2.99 8.38
N ILE A 70 17.76 4.19 7.77
CA ILE A 70 17.24 4.41 6.42
C ILE A 70 18.34 5.05 5.57
N VAL A 71 18.98 4.25 4.71
CA VAL A 71 20.25 4.64 4.09
C VAL A 71 20.31 4.26 2.61
N ASP A 72 20.96 5.11 1.82
CA ASP A 72 21.29 4.90 0.40
C ASP A 72 20.07 4.78 -0.52
N HIS A 73 19.05 5.61 -0.37
CA HIS A 73 17.87 5.62 -1.26
C HIS A 73 17.92 6.78 -2.26
N LYS A 74 17.84 6.52 -3.57
CA LYS A 74 17.96 7.57 -4.62
C LYS A 74 16.94 8.69 -4.49
N VAL A 75 15.69 8.37 -4.19
CA VAL A 75 14.54 9.30 -4.27
C VAL A 75 14.27 9.99 -2.94
N ALA A 76 14.08 9.21 -1.88
CA ALA A 76 13.92 9.72 -0.52
C ALA A 76 14.04 8.56 0.49
N GLY A 77 14.44 8.89 1.73
CA GLY A 77 14.39 7.95 2.85
C GLY A 77 12.95 7.69 3.28
N ILE A 78 12.14 8.74 3.40
CA ILE A 78 10.69 8.68 3.62
C ILE A 78 9.98 9.54 2.57
N LEU A 79 9.01 8.96 1.89
CA LEU A 79 8.14 9.59 0.92
C LEU A 79 6.70 9.56 1.46
N ILE A 80 6.07 10.71 1.63
CA ILE A 80 4.69 10.84 2.12
C ILE A 80 3.86 11.56 1.05
N ASN A 81 2.77 10.95 0.60
CA ASN A 81 1.90 11.57 -0.40
C ASN A 81 0.43 11.23 -0.22
N ASP A 82 -0.43 12.06 -0.80
CA ASP A 82 -1.84 11.75 -1.00
C ASP A 82 -2.07 10.94 -2.29
N HIS A 83 -3.30 10.45 -2.50
CA HIS A 83 -3.69 9.80 -3.76
C HIS A 83 -3.71 10.76 -4.97
N GLY A 84 -3.90 12.06 -4.75
CA GLY A 84 -3.93 13.07 -5.81
C GLY A 84 -2.57 13.28 -6.49
N ASN A 85 -1.48 13.02 -5.77
CA ASN A 85 -0.11 13.13 -6.24
C ASN A 85 0.50 11.77 -6.63
N ALA A 86 -0.31 10.69 -6.66
CA ALA A 86 0.09 9.36 -7.10
C ALA A 86 -0.21 9.18 -8.61
N PRO A 87 0.81 9.09 -9.49
CA PRO A 87 0.57 9.01 -10.93
C PRO A 87 -0.18 7.74 -11.34
N GLY A 88 -1.21 7.90 -12.18
CA GLY A 88 -1.96 6.77 -12.75
C GLY A 88 -2.94 6.10 -11.79
N LEU A 89 -3.24 6.73 -10.65
CA LEU A 89 -4.19 6.23 -9.68
C LEU A 89 -5.62 6.72 -9.95
N THR A 90 -6.59 5.81 -9.97
CA THR A 90 -8.03 6.15 -9.94
C THR A 90 -8.41 6.50 -8.50
N LEU A 91 -9.02 7.67 -8.29
CA LEU A 91 -9.48 8.10 -6.96
C LEU A 91 -10.74 7.34 -6.55
N ASP A 92 -10.81 6.97 -5.28
CA ASP A 92 -11.95 6.31 -4.66
C ASP A 92 -12.67 7.32 -3.75
N PRO A 93 -13.95 7.62 -4.00
CA PRO A 93 -14.69 8.62 -3.21
C PRO A 93 -14.91 8.20 -1.75
N ASP A 94 -14.78 6.90 -1.43
CA ASP A 94 -14.99 6.37 -0.09
C ASP A 94 -13.68 6.31 0.73
N VAL A 95 -12.57 6.81 0.16
CA VAL A 95 -11.25 6.79 0.79
C VAL A 95 -10.81 8.23 1.07
N ASP A 96 -10.31 8.48 2.29
CA ASP A 96 -9.57 9.71 2.56
C ASP A 96 -8.26 9.67 1.75
N PRO A 97 -8.05 10.61 0.80
CA PRO A 97 -6.86 10.57 -0.03
C PRO A 97 -5.59 10.99 0.71
N ASN A 98 -5.70 11.63 1.88
CA ASN A 98 -4.57 12.27 2.55
C ASN A 98 -3.85 11.31 3.50
N ALA A 99 -2.57 11.55 3.72
CA ALA A 99 -1.82 10.89 4.78
C ALA A 99 -1.82 11.80 6.01
N ASP A 100 -2.67 11.49 6.98
CA ASP A 100 -2.83 12.30 8.20
C ASP A 100 -2.19 11.62 9.41
N ARG A 101 -1.84 12.42 10.41
CA ARG A 101 -1.28 11.93 11.69
C ARG A 101 -0.06 11.02 11.44
N VAL A 102 0.84 11.47 10.57
CA VAL A 102 2.14 10.82 10.35
C VAL A 102 3.13 11.37 11.36
N MET A 103 3.68 10.49 12.20
CA MET A 103 4.64 10.86 13.25
C MET A 103 6.02 10.32 12.92
N ILE A 104 6.96 11.23 12.68
CA ILE A 104 8.36 10.89 12.40
C ILE A 104 9.19 11.12 13.67
N LEU A 105 9.60 10.04 14.31
CA LEU A 105 10.41 10.10 15.53
C LEU A 105 11.91 9.94 15.22
N ASP A 106 12.69 9.43 16.17
CA ASP A 106 14.14 9.31 16.06
C ASP A 106 14.59 8.22 15.09
N ASN A 107 14.69 8.56 13.80
CA ASN A 107 15.28 7.73 12.76
C ASN A 107 16.72 8.16 12.45
N VAL A 108 17.54 7.24 11.98
CA VAL A 108 18.88 7.53 11.43
C VAL A 108 18.79 7.48 9.92
N MET A 109 19.10 8.61 9.27
CA MET A 109 19.07 8.75 7.82
C MET A 109 20.43 9.16 7.29
N HIS A 110 20.83 8.59 6.15
CA HIS A 110 22.09 8.93 5.51
C HIS A 110 22.02 8.68 4.00
N ASN A 111 22.57 9.62 3.23
CA ASN A 111 22.75 9.49 1.78
C ASN A 111 21.44 9.09 1.06
N ASN A 112 20.36 9.84 1.32
CA ASN A 112 19.06 9.65 0.69
C ASN A 112 18.71 10.85 -0.20
N GLY A 113 17.89 10.63 -1.23
CA GLY A 113 17.43 11.70 -2.11
C GLY A 113 18.51 12.32 -2.99
N TYR A 114 19.68 11.67 -3.13
CA TYR A 114 20.81 12.15 -3.92
C TYR A 114 20.57 12.10 -5.44
N ASP A 115 19.56 11.35 -5.89
CA ASP A 115 19.16 11.25 -7.30
C ASP A 115 17.62 11.14 -7.41
N THR A 116 16.93 12.13 -6.84
CA THR A 116 15.47 12.14 -6.78
C THR A 116 14.80 12.49 -8.12
N ILE A 117 13.51 12.20 -8.27
CA ILE A 117 12.77 12.45 -9.52
C ILE A 117 12.52 13.93 -9.77
N ASP A 118 12.27 14.31 -11.02
CA ASP A 118 12.17 15.72 -11.42
C ASP A 118 11.00 16.44 -10.73
N GLU A 119 9.90 15.75 -10.46
CA GLU A 119 8.75 16.28 -9.74
C GLU A 119 9.12 16.66 -8.30
N VAL A 120 9.85 15.78 -7.60
CA VAL A 120 10.35 16.03 -6.24
C VAL A 120 11.37 17.17 -6.24
N ARG A 121 12.30 17.20 -7.20
CA ARG A 121 13.27 18.30 -7.37
C ARG A 121 12.56 19.63 -7.60
N ALA A 122 11.54 19.65 -8.47
CA ALA A 122 10.79 20.84 -8.79
C ALA A 122 10.07 21.40 -7.57
N PHE A 123 9.43 20.53 -6.77
CA PHE A 123 8.78 20.94 -5.52
C PHE A 123 9.81 21.46 -4.50
N ALA A 124 10.93 20.76 -4.30
CA ALA A 124 12.00 21.17 -3.38
C ALA A 124 12.53 22.59 -3.68
N LEU A 125 12.63 22.95 -4.97
CA LEU A 125 13.04 24.30 -5.39
C LEU A 125 12.03 25.38 -5.00
N THR A 126 10.75 25.05 -4.84
CA THR A 126 9.73 26.01 -4.33
C THR A 126 9.96 26.37 -2.87
N GLU A 127 10.57 25.47 -2.10
CA GLU A 127 10.99 25.69 -0.71
C GLU A 127 12.46 26.14 -0.60
N LEU A 128 13.10 26.48 -1.74
CA LEU A 128 14.52 26.85 -1.83
C LEU A 128 15.49 25.76 -1.33
N HIS A 129 15.05 24.51 -1.27
CA HIS A 129 15.89 23.37 -0.91
C HIS A 129 16.66 22.88 -2.13
N THR A 130 17.96 22.65 -1.95
CA THR A 130 18.84 22.05 -2.97
C THR A 130 19.70 20.97 -2.35
N GLY A 131 19.98 19.90 -3.10
CA GLY A 131 20.74 18.74 -2.64
C GLY A 131 19.84 17.58 -2.22
N ASP A 132 20.40 16.75 -1.34
CA ASP A 132 19.83 15.49 -0.86
C ASP A 132 18.51 15.72 -0.10
N ILE A 133 17.63 14.72 -0.10
CA ILE A 133 16.29 14.76 0.54
C ILE A 133 16.07 13.45 1.28
N ASP A 134 16.15 13.51 2.61
CA ASP A 134 15.83 12.42 3.50
C ASP A 134 14.32 12.19 3.59
N ILE A 135 13.55 13.26 3.72
CA ILE A 135 12.09 13.20 3.91
C ILE A 135 11.42 14.14 2.91
N PHE A 136 10.51 13.60 2.12
CA PHE A 136 9.66 14.37 1.21
C PHE A 136 8.19 14.14 1.53
N GLN A 137 7.43 15.22 1.68
CA GLN A 137 5.98 15.20 1.80
C GLN A 137 5.35 16.06 0.71
N ILE A 138 4.24 15.58 0.14
CA ILE A 138 3.39 16.35 -0.76
C ILE A 138 1.91 16.07 -0.49
N GLY A 139 1.08 17.10 -0.63
CA GLY A 139 -0.35 17.03 -0.38
C GLY A 139 -0.75 17.58 0.99
N PRO A 140 -2.04 17.66 1.29
CA PRO A 140 -2.52 18.02 2.61
C PRO A 140 -2.11 16.96 3.64
N SER A 141 -1.86 17.40 4.88
CA SER A 141 -1.69 16.50 6.02
C SER A 141 -2.20 17.18 7.28
N GLN A 142 -2.98 16.47 8.09
CA GLN A 142 -3.54 16.97 9.35
C GLN A 142 -2.86 16.30 10.54
N ASP A 143 -2.57 17.10 11.58
CA ASP A 143 -2.06 16.63 12.88
C ASP A 143 -0.80 15.74 12.82
N SER A 144 -0.01 15.86 11.74
CA SER A 144 1.28 15.21 11.59
C SER A 144 2.36 15.92 12.40
N CYS A 145 3.37 15.18 12.85
CA CYS A 145 4.44 15.74 13.67
C CYS A 145 5.80 15.08 13.42
N ILE A 146 6.86 15.79 13.79
CA ILE A 146 8.23 15.30 13.71
C ILE A 146 9.02 15.73 14.93
N ILE A 147 9.95 14.90 15.41
CA ILE A 147 10.97 15.33 16.39
C ILE A 147 12.32 15.50 15.72
N ASN A 148 13.16 16.36 16.28
CA ASN A 148 14.53 16.58 15.80
C ASN A 148 14.62 16.91 14.31
N ARG A 149 13.62 17.65 13.78
CA ARG A 149 13.48 18.01 12.36
C ARG A 149 14.79 18.52 11.73
N HIS A 150 15.54 19.31 12.49
CA HIS A 150 16.84 19.89 12.09
C HIS A 150 17.94 18.86 11.75
N ARG A 151 17.75 17.57 12.06
CA ARG A 151 18.71 16.49 11.74
C ARG A 151 18.54 15.94 10.32
N TYR A 152 17.45 16.28 9.64
CA TYR A 152 17.07 15.68 8.37
C TYR A 152 17.07 16.73 7.25
N HIS A 153 17.48 16.33 6.05
CA HIS A 153 17.20 17.10 4.86
C HIS A 153 15.75 16.84 4.45
N HIS A 154 14.85 17.80 4.68
CA HIS A 154 13.42 17.59 4.49
C HIS A 154 12.79 18.64 3.58
N VAL A 155 11.71 18.24 2.91
CA VAL A 155 10.91 19.09 2.01
C VAL A 155 9.43 18.77 2.23
N GLY A 156 8.57 19.79 2.28
CA GLY A 156 7.12 19.64 2.46
C GLY A 156 6.64 19.48 3.91
N LEU A 157 7.54 19.47 4.90
CA LEU A 157 7.18 19.32 6.31
C LEU A 157 6.83 20.66 7.02
N GLY A 158 6.37 21.67 6.27
CA GLY A 158 6.08 23.00 6.81
C GLY A 158 5.00 22.99 7.90
N ASP A 159 3.93 22.22 7.66
CA ASP A 159 2.76 22.14 8.54
C ASP A 159 2.88 21.07 9.63
N PHE A 160 3.97 20.30 9.64
CA PHE A 160 4.20 19.30 10.69
C PHE A 160 4.49 20.02 12.02
N ALA A 161 3.81 19.60 13.08
CA ALA A 161 4.07 20.07 14.43
C ALA A 161 5.31 19.37 15.03
N GLU A 162 5.70 19.77 16.24
CA GLU A 162 6.68 19.03 17.02
C GLU A 162 5.95 17.97 17.87
N CYS A 163 6.35 16.70 17.80
CA CYS A 163 5.66 15.65 18.54
C CYS A 163 5.81 15.82 20.07
N ASP A 164 4.80 15.41 20.83
CA ASP A 164 4.78 15.41 22.30
C ASP A 164 5.32 14.10 22.93
N PHE A 165 5.71 13.13 22.10
CA PHE A 165 6.32 11.86 22.47
C PHE A 165 7.54 11.55 21.59
N SER A 166 8.39 10.61 22.04
CA SER A 166 9.65 10.29 21.36
C SER A 166 9.84 8.81 21.00
N ASN A 167 8.96 7.93 21.49
CA ASN A 167 9.01 6.49 21.21
C ASN A 167 7.66 5.82 21.44
N THR A 168 7.51 4.61 20.92
CA THR A 168 6.34 3.75 21.09
C THR A 168 6.62 2.51 21.96
N ASP A 169 7.62 2.56 22.86
CA ASP A 169 8.03 1.39 23.67
C ASP A 169 6.88 0.83 24.52
N SER A 170 5.96 1.70 24.94
CA SER A 170 4.77 1.33 25.71
C SER A 170 3.63 0.76 24.86
N ILE A 171 3.70 0.87 23.53
CA ILE A 171 2.68 0.37 22.62
C ILE A 171 2.95 -1.12 22.35
N HIS A 172 2.01 -1.93 22.82
CA HIS A 172 1.98 -3.36 22.56
C HIS A 172 1.44 -3.65 21.16
N ASN A 173 1.97 -4.67 20.50
CA ASN A 173 1.40 -5.16 19.25
C ASN A 173 0.09 -5.92 19.52
N TYR A 174 -0.68 -6.14 18.46
CA TYR A 174 -1.93 -6.90 18.50
C TYR A 174 -1.74 -8.42 18.65
N LEU A 175 -0.53 -8.91 18.96
CA LEU A 175 -0.30 -10.34 19.13
C LEU A 175 -0.86 -10.83 20.46
N ILE A 176 -1.79 -11.77 20.38
CA ILE A 176 -2.39 -12.41 21.55
C ILE A 176 -1.46 -13.51 22.05
N PRO A 177 -1.16 -13.59 23.36
CA PRO A 177 -0.44 -14.72 23.94
C PRO A 177 -1.10 -16.05 23.59
N GLY A 178 -0.31 -16.99 23.04
CA GLY A 178 -0.82 -18.32 22.65
C GLY A 178 -1.49 -18.40 21.28
N ALA A 179 -1.35 -17.35 20.46
CA ALA A 179 -1.94 -17.20 19.13
C ALA A 179 -3.48 -17.08 19.12
N ALA A 180 -4.02 -16.46 18.08
CA ALA A 180 -5.46 -16.40 17.87
C ALA A 180 -6.00 -17.81 17.58
N LYS A 181 -7.12 -18.18 18.23
CA LYS A 181 -7.82 -19.41 17.87
C LYS A 181 -8.29 -19.32 16.42
N PRO A 182 -8.26 -20.41 15.64
CA PRO A 182 -8.80 -20.41 14.28
C PRO A 182 -10.24 -19.89 14.28
N ARG A 183 -10.52 -18.91 13.41
CA ARG A 183 -11.88 -18.40 13.23
C ARG A 183 -12.78 -19.52 12.72
N VAL A 184 -13.93 -19.69 13.36
CA VAL A 184 -14.99 -20.56 12.84
C VAL A 184 -15.72 -19.76 11.76
N ILE A 185 -15.55 -20.16 10.51
CA ILE A 185 -16.19 -19.52 9.36
C ILE A 185 -17.53 -20.19 9.12
N ALA A 186 -18.62 -19.42 9.17
CA ALA A 186 -19.93 -19.94 8.81
C ALA A 186 -19.96 -20.26 7.31
N SER A 187 -20.68 -21.31 6.92
CA SER A 187 -20.77 -21.70 5.50
C SER A 187 -21.25 -20.56 4.58
N ALA A 188 -22.09 -19.65 5.10
CA ALA A 188 -22.59 -18.50 4.36
C ALA A 188 -21.52 -17.41 4.13
N GLU A 189 -20.53 -17.29 5.00
CA GLU A 189 -19.46 -16.27 4.93
C GLU A 189 -18.23 -16.77 4.16
N ARG A 190 -18.18 -18.06 3.83
CA ARG A 190 -16.98 -18.70 3.27
C ARG A 190 -16.50 -18.04 1.97
N GLY A 191 -17.44 -17.74 1.05
CA GLY A 191 -17.11 -17.12 -0.23
C GLY A 191 -16.54 -15.71 -0.07
N GLU A 192 -17.18 -14.90 0.76
CA GLU A 192 -16.73 -13.54 1.10
C GLU A 192 -15.34 -13.54 1.73
N ILE A 193 -15.13 -14.36 2.77
CA ILE A 193 -13.84 -14.42 3.46
C ILE A 193 -12.74 -14.92 2.54
N ALA A 194 -13.02 -15.91 1.69
CA ALA A 194 -12.06 -16.38 0.69
C ALA A 194 -11.72 -15.26 -0.32
N TYR A 195 -12.71 -14.54 -0.83
CA TYR A 195 -12.47 -13.43 -1.75
C TYR A 195 -11.64 -12.33 -1.09
N MET A 196 -12.03 -11.89 0.11
CA MET A 196 -11.35 -10.82 0.85
C MET A 196 -9.92 -11.20 1.24
N GLY A 197 -9.70 -12.45 1.65
CA GLY A 197 -8.39 -12.90 2.11
C GLY A 197 -7.41 -13.27 1.00
N ILE A 198 -7.89 -13.54 -0.23
CA ILE A 198 -7.08 -14.16 -1.28
C ILE A 198 -7.18 -13.41 -2.62
N CYS A 199 -8.37 -12.95 -3.00
CA CYS A 199 -8.65 -12.47 -4.35
C CYS A 199 -8.65 -10.94 -4.44
N ALA A 200 -9.21 -10.25 -3.45
CA ALA A 200 -9.43 -8.81 -3.47
C ALA A 200 -8.12 -8.03 -3.66
N GLY A 201 -6.99 -8.51 -3.14
CA GLY A 201 -5.69 -7.86 -3.30
C GLY A 201 -5.14 -7.83 -4.73
N CYS A 202 -5.73 -8.56 -5.67
CA CYS A 202 -5.35 -8.57 -7.08
C CYS A 202 -6.49 -8.13 -8.03
N HIS A 203 -7.74 -8.22 -7.56
CA HIS A 203 -8.95 -8.03 -8.36
C HIS A 203 -9.85 -6.96 -7.74
N ALA A 204 -9.66 -5.70 -8.13
CA ALA A 204 -10.60 -4.62 -7.82
C ALA A 204 -11.92 -4.81 -8.57
N TYR A 205 -12.99 -4.11 -8.18
CA TYR A 205 -14.29 -4.32 -8.79
C TYR A 205 -14.37 -3.82 -10.24
N ASP A 206 -14.03 -2.55 -10.47
CA ASP A 206 -14.12 -1.87 -11.78
C ASP A 206 -12.76 -1.56 -12.40
N ASP A 207 -11.68 -1.60 -11.61
CA ASP A 207 -10.34 -1.24 -12.05
C ASP A 207 -9.42 -2.45 -12.24
N VAL A 208 -8.33 -2.22 -12.96
CA VAL A 208 -7.21 -3.14 -13.07
C VAL A 208 -6.23 -2.86 -11.93
N LEU A 209 -5.98 -3.88 -11.10
CA LEU A 209 -4.95 -3.78 -10.07
C LEU A 209 -3.71 -4.61 -10.44
N ILE A 210 -3.83 -5.94 -10.38
CA ILE A 210 -2.83 -6.89 -10.88
C ILE A 210 -3.47 -7.81 -11.91
N GLY A 211 -4.65 -8.33 -11.58
CA GLY A 211 -5.51 -9.08 -12.48
C GLY A 211 -6.60 -8.22 -13.12
N PRO A 212 -7.44 -8.82 -13.99
CA PRO A 212 -8.63 -8.16 -14.52
C PRO A 212 -9.61 -7.78 -13.40
N SER A 213 -10.45 -6.80 -13.67
CA SER A 213 -11.50 -6.37 -12.74
C SER A 213 -12.52 -7.47 -12.47
N THR A 214 -13.13 -7.44 -11.30
CA THR A 214 -14.17 -8.42 -10.92
C THR A 214 -15.34 -8.36 -11.90
N ARG A 215 -15.70 -7.17 -12.37
CA ARG A 215 -16.73 -6.97 -13.40
C ARG A 215 -16.39 -7.67 -14.74
N ASP A 216 -15.14 -7.61 -15.16
CA ASP A 216 -14.67 -8.32 -16.36
C ASP A 216 -14.79 -9.85 -16.19
N ILE A 217 -14.44 -10.35 -15.00
CA ILE A 217 -14.56 -11.78 -14.66
C ILE A 217 -16.04 -12.19 -14.65
N GLN A 218 -16.92 -11.38 -14.06
CA GLN A 218 -18.36 -11.61 -14.05
C GLN A 218 -18.94 -11.70 -15.47
N ALA A 219 -18.52 -10.79 -16.36
CA ALA A 219 -18.94 -10.82 -17.76
C ALA A 219 -18.46 -12.08 -18.49
N MET A 220 -17.22 -12.51 -18.22
CA MET A 220 -16.61 -13.69 -18.85
C MET A 220 -17.23 -15.01 -18.40
N TYR A 221 -17.55 -15.13 -17.10
CA TYR A 221 -18.02 -16.37 -16.47
C TYR A 221 -19.50 -16.32 -16.06
N ALA A 222 -20.30 -15.46 -16.69
CA ALA A 222 -21.70 -15.28 -16.37
C ALA A 222 -22.45 -16.62 -16.27
N ASN A 223 -23.08 -16.86 -15.11
CA ASN A 223 -23.78 -18.11 -14.77
C ASN A 223 -22.91 -19.39 -14.83
N ASN A 224 -21.58 -19.27 -14.73
CA ASN A 224 -20.64 -20.39 -14.83
C ASN A 224 -19.58 -20.36 -13.71
N PRO A 225 -19.98 -20.57 -12.44
CA PRO A 225 -19.03 -20.60 -11.32
C PRO A 225 -18.02 -21.75 -11.44
N GLN A 226 -18.40 -22.88 -12.05
CA GLN A 226 -17.49 -24.02 -12.29
C GLN A 226 -16.38 -23.69 -13.28
N GLY A 227 -16.62 -22.75 -14.21
CA GLY A 227 -15.58 -22.21 -15.09
C GLY A 227 -14.51 -21.47 -14.29
N ILE A 228 -14.91 -20.68 -13.29
CA ILE A 228 -13.98 -20.00 -12.38
C ILE A 228 -13.23 -21.04 -11.55
N VAL A 229 -13.91 -22.03 -10.95
CA VAL A 229 -13.27 -23.11 -10.18
C VAL A 229 -12.19 -23.82 -11.00
N SER A 230 -12.50 -24.15 -12.25
CA SER A 230 -11.55 -24.81 -13.16
C SER A 230 -10.34 -23.92 -13.46
N TYR A 231 -10.57 -22.62 -13.68
CA TYR A 231 -9.52 -21.65 -13.94
C TYR A 231 -8.61 -21.43 -12.72
N ILE A 232 -9.17 -21.15 -11.54
CA ILE A 232 -8.34 -20.86 -10.35
C ILE A 232 -7.56 -22.09 -9.87
N ASN A 233 -8.04 -23.30 -10.14
CA ASN A 233 -7.35 -24.55 -9.78
C ASN A 233 -6.12 -24.80 -10.68
N ALA A 234 -6.23 -24.52 -11.97
CA ALA A 234 -5.15 -24.68 -12.95
C ALA A 234 -5.12 -23.49 -13.93
N PRO A 235 -4.67 -22.32 -13.47
CA PRO A 235 -4.71 -21.11 -14.28
C PRO A 235 -3.77 -21.23 -15.47
N PHE A 236 -4.16 -20.56 -16.54
CA PHE A 236 -3.32 -20.37 -17.72
C PHE A 236 -3.41 -18.91 -18.15
N LYS A 237 -2.40 -18.47 -18.92
CA LYS A 237 -2.35 -17.10 -19.42
C LYS A 237 -3.42 -16.89 -20.48
N VAL A 238 -4.47 -16.14 -20.12
CA VAL A 238 -5.60 -15.80 -21.01
C VAL A 238 -5.27 -14.56 -21.84
N ARG A 239 -4.75 -13.53 -21.18
CA ARG A 239 -4.49 -12.21 -21.78
C ARG A 239 -3.00 -11.84 -21.59
N PRO A 240 -2.29 -11.38 -22.63
CA PRO A 240 -0.85 -11.14 -22.58
C PRO A 240 -0.44 -10.03 -21.59
N GLU A 241 -1.29 -9.03 -21.40
CA GLU A 241 -1.08 -7.85 -20.56
C GLU A 241 -1.07 -8.14 -19.06
N TYR A 242 -1.72 -9.21 -18.61
CA TYR A 242 -1.72 -9.59 -17.20
C TYR A 242 -0.57 -10.57 -16.88
N PRO A 243 -0.01 -10.52 -15.66
CA PRO A 243 0.88 -11.55 -15.18
C PRO A 243 0.15 -12.89 -15.07
N GLU A 244 0.92 -13.97 -14.90
CA GLU A 244 0.35 -15.29 -14.64
C GLU A 244 -0.33 -15.32 -13.27
N MET A 245 -1.60 -15.75 -13.22
CA MET A 245 -2.33 -15.90 -11.96
C MET A 245 -1.80 -17.12 -11.19
N PRO A 246 -1.50 -17.00 -9.89
CA PRO A 246 -1.10 -18.15 -9.08
C PRO A 246 -2.26 -19.14 -8.90
N ALA A 247 -1.94 -20.44 -8.91
CA ALA A 247 -2.93 -21.49 -8.68
C ALA A 247 -3.48 -21.45 -7.25
N GLN A 248 -4.80 -21.55 -7.12
CA GLN A 248 -5.56 -21.60 -5.87
C GLN A 248 -6.00 -23.05 -5.54
N ASN A 249 -5.20 -24.03 -5.96
CA ASN A 249 -5.48 -25.47 -5.78
C ASN A 249 -5.26 -25.98 -4.34
N TYR A 250 -4.77 -25.12 -3.45
CA TYR A 250 -4.66 -25.40 -2.02
C TYR A 250 -5.99 -25.18 -1.29
N LEU A 251 -6.96 -24.51 -1.90
CA LEU A 251 -8.32 -24.36 -1.39
C LEU A 251 -9.11 -25.65 -1.62
N ASP A 252 -9.92 -26.04 -0.63
CA ASP A 252 -10.85 -27.16 -0.80
C ASP A 252 -11.96 -26.81 -1.80
N ALA A 253 -12.61 -27.85 -2.35
CA ALA A 253 -13.62 -27.69 -3.41
C ALA A 253 -14.83 -26.86 -2.97
N GLU A 254 -15.23 -26.91 -1.70
CA GLU A 254 -16.36 -26.10 -1.19
C GLU A 254 -15.97 -24.62 -1.18
N THR A 255 -14.74 -24.31 -0.75
CA THR A 255 -14.21 -22.94 -0.73
C THR A 255 -14.03 -22.38 -2.15
N GLN A 256 -13.51 -23.19 -3.08
CA GLN A 256 -13.38 -22.78 -4.48
C GLN A 256 -14.73 -22.44 -5.12
N LEU A 257 -15.76 -23.25 -4.88
CA LEU A 257 -17.09 -22.97 -5.39
C LEU A 257 -17.72 -21.75 -4.71
N ALA A 258 -17.61 -21.65 -3.38
CA ALA A 258 -18.15 -20.53 -2.62
C ALA A 258 -17.55 -19.18 -3.05
N VAL A 259 -16.23 -19.11 -3.31
CA VAL A 259 -15.61 -17.87 -3.78
C VAL A 259 -15.98 -17.55 -5.23
N ALA A 260 -16.16 -18.55 -6.09
CA ALA A 260 -16.64 -18.36 -7.46
C ALA A 260 -18.07 -17.82 -7.48
N ASP A 261 -18.96 -18.39 -6.68
CA ASP A 261 -20.33 -17.92 -6.52
C ASP A 261 -20.36 -16.51 -5.93
N TYR A 262 -19.57 -16.25 -4.89
CA TYR A 262 -19.46 -14.91 -4.31
C TYR A 262 -19.01 -13.89 -5.37
N LEU A 263 -17.90 -14.15 -6.07
CA LEU A 263 -17.35 -13.28 -7.11
C LEU A 263 -18.38 -12.94 -8.20
N LEU A 264 -19.19 -13.91 -8.63
CA LEU A 264 -20.25 -13.69 -9.62
C LEU A 264 -21.42 -12.82 -9.12
N ASN A 265 -21.55 -12.66 -7.81
CA ASN A 265 -22.66 -11.94 -7.17
C ASN A 265 -22.24 -10.69 -6.39
N ILE A 266 -20.95 -10.38 -6.28
CA ILE A 266 -20.49 -9.10 -5.74
C ILE A 266 -21.13 -7.98 -6.57
N GLN A 267 -21.73 -7.02 -5.89
CA GLN A 267 -22.19 -5.78 -6.49
C GLN A 267 -21.31 -4.66 -5.96
N LEU A 268 -21.15 -3.58 -6.72
CA LEU A 268 -20.75 -2.31 -6.12
C LEU A 268 -21.80 -1.96 -5.07
N GLU A 269 -21.42 -2.01 -3.79
CA GLU A 269 -22.15 -1.24 -2.79
C GLU A 269 -22.08 0.23 -3.25
N PRO A 270 -23.21 0.89 -3.55
CA PRO A 270 -23.19 2.32 -3.78
C PRO A 270 -22.68 2.97 -2.48
N SER A 271 -21.75 3.91 -2.64
CA SER A 271 -21.19 4.70 -1.53
C SER A 271 -22.27 5.01 -0.50
N GLN A 272 -22.05 4.57 0.75
CA GLN A 272 -22.90 5.00 1.85
C GLN A 272 -22.79 6.54 1.91
N PRO A 273 -23.91 7.27 1.97
CA PRO A 273 -23.95 8.73 1.84
C PRO A 273 -23.20 9.46 2.96
#